data_AF-A0A4Q4KZT0-F1
#
_entry.id   AF-A0A4Q4KZT0-F1
#
_cell.length_a   1.000
_cell.length_b   1.000
_cell.length_c   1.000
_cell.angle_alpha   90.00
_cell.angle_beta   90.00
_cell.angle_gamma   90.00
#
_symmetry.space_group_name_H-M   'P 1'
#
loop_
_entity.id
_entity.type
_entity.pdbx_description
1 polymer ?
#
loop_
_entity_poly.entity_id
_entity_poly.type
_entity_poly.pdbx_seq_one_letter_code
_entity_poly.pdbx_strand_id
1 'polypeptide(L)'
;MTILQAFRALLILTFICSPTWAAETHASILQNQGGTKQTSGIVLYNQLKIDHAIPQLKKEAEAGDIESQYYLGEALRKRNRYMTPEAHFWYETAANNGSIYAMIQLGRQNDDLCKKMDNCPASKRSSSKWLDQAKHQAMKDAGTGNPESLYLMYEITFDRTWLEKSADAGYALAQYWMAVGDRQGEGVFLVPGKRDEAISKWLKAASEGGNPKAMMDYIEILYKKGDLEGVRHWLQAAAETGDQKAISSYGSFIAHAPDQVGYPLDLVKGYALISLLKELDGGGAIQDFVHDTLEEIASKMTVEQIESSRAVAEQWKTTHPPLSFFPDKLSN
;
A
#
# COMPACT_ATOMS: atom_id res chain seq x y z
N MET A 1 60.25 12.08 -59.34
CA MET A 1 58.89 12.26 -59.87
C MET A 1 57.98 11.28 -59.13
N THR A 2 56.89 11.78 -58.55
CA THR A 2 55.68 11.09 -58.05
C THR A 2 55.75 10.12 -56.85
N ILE A 3 55.35 10.70 -55.71
CA ILE A 3 54.47 10.20 -54.62
C ILE A 3 53.55 9.03 -55.03
N LEU A 4 53.52 7.94 -54.23
CA LEU A 4 52.26 7.24 -53.86
C LEU A 4 52.42 6.24 -52.68
N GLN A 5 51.61 6.46 -51.63
CA GLN A 5 50.92 5.50 -50.76
C GLN A 5 51.70 4.47 -49.91
N ALA A 6 51.63 4.61 -48.58
CA ALA A 6 50.78 3.78 -47.71
C ALA A 6 51.05 4.06 -46.21
N PHE A 7 50.25 4.92 -45.58
CA PHE A 7 50.16 5.01 -44.12
C PHE A 7 48.96 4.17 -43.66
N ARG A 8 49.22 3.12 -42.86
CA ARG A 8 48.20 2.38 -42.12
C ARG A 8 47.73 3.22 -40.94
N ALA A 9 46.44 3.58 -40.92
CA ALA A 9 45.80 4.22 -39.78
C ALA A 9 45.52 3.17 -38.69
N LEU A 10 46.01 3.44 -37.48
CA LEU A 10 45.72 2.70 -36.26
C LEU A 10 44.41 3.28 -35.68
N LEU A 11 43.33 2.50 -35.71
CA LEU A 11 42.04 2.87 -35.11
C LEU A 11 42.09 2.52 -33.61
N ILE A 12 42.22 3.54 -32.76
CA ILE A 12 42.06 3.45 -31.31
C ILE A 12 40.55 3.49 -31.01
N LEU A 13 39.96 2.35 -30.66
CA LEU A 13 38.61 2.27 -30.12
C LEU A 13 38.67 2.61 -28.62
N THR A 14 38.27 3.83 -28.27
CA THR A 14 37.99 4.21 -26.88
C THR A 14 36.66 3.59 -26.44
N PHE A 15 36.73 2.58 -25.58
CA PHE A 15 35.59 2.05 -24.86
C PHE A 15 35.09 3.10 -23.85
N ILE A 16 34.01 3.80 -24.19
CA ILE A 16 33.25 4.61 -23.24
C ILE A 16 32.35 3.64 -22.48
N CYS A 17 32.74 3.33 -21.25
CA CYS A 17 31.94 2.54 -20.32
C CYS A 17 30.92 3.49 -19.66
N SER A 18 29.68 3.45 -20.13
CA SER A 18 28.55 4.19 -19.52
C SER A 18 27.99 3.37 -18.36
N PRO A 19 27.89 3.89 -17.12
CA PRO A 19 27.15 3.22 -16.06
C PRO A 19 25.70 3.68 -16.12
N THR A 20 24.84 2.93 -16.80
CA THR A 20 23.38 3.12 -16.72
C THR A 20 22.71 1.82 -16.27
N TRP A 21 23.08 1.34 -15.10
CA TRP A 21 22.44 0.21 -14.42
C TRP A 21 22.20 0.61 -12.96
N ALA A 22 21.18 1.44 -12.72
CA ALA A 22 20.69 1.72 -11.37
C ALA A 22 19.25 2.28 -11.31
N ALA A 23 18.65 2.69 -12.43
CA ALA A 23 17.34 3.36 -12.41
C ALA A 23 16.13 2.45 -12.70
N GLU A 24 16.33 1.23 -13.21
CA GLU A 24 15.22 0.36 -13.63
C GLU A 24 14.62 -0.52 -12.51
N THR A 25 15.22 -0.57 -11.32
CA THR A 25 14.73 -1.45 -10.26
C THR A 25 13.60 -0.85 -9.41
N HIS A 26 13.51 0.47 -9.28
CA HIS A 26 12.57 1.11 -8.34
C HIS A 26 11.17 1.33 -8.96
N ALA A 27 11.07 1.50 -10.27
CA ALA A 27 9.78 1.65 -10.96
C ALA A 27 8.94 0.35 -10.96
N SER A 28 9.56 -0.81 -10.71
CA SER A 28 8.89 -2.11 -10.71
C SER A 28 8.13 -2.43 -9.42
N ILE A 29 8.45 -1.76 -8.31
CA ILE A 29 7.86 -2.04 -6.98
C ILE A 29 6.43 -1.49 -6.87
N LEU A 30 6.08 -0.48 -7.67
CA LEU A 30 4.77 0.18 -7.62
C LEU A 30 3.66 -0.54 -8.41
N GLN A 31 3.98 -1.62 -9.14
CA GLN A 31 3.01 -2.27 -10.04
C GLN A 31 2.16 -3.39 -9.40
N ASN A 32 2.45 -3.82 -8.16
CA ASN A 32 1.82 -5.03 -7.60
C ASN A 32 0.70 -4.81 -6.56
N GLN A 33 0.18 -3.59 -6.46
CA GLN A 33 -1.22 -3.39 -6.08
C GLN A 33 -1.96 -2.94 -7.32
N GLY A 34 -2.54 -3.93 -8.05
CA GLY A 34 -3.32 -3.80 -9.28
C GLY A 34 -3.52 -2.37 -9.75
N GLY A 35 -2.83 -1.97 -10.81
CA GLY A 35 -2.65 -0.60 -11.31
C GLY A 35 -3.92 0.21 -11.57
N THR A 36 -4.67 0.52 -10.52
CA THR A 36 -5.81 1.41 -10.53
C THR A 36 -5.33 2.82 -10.33
N LYS A 37 -5.66 3.69 -11.28
CA LYS A 37 -5.43 5.13 -11.20
C LYS A 37 -6.01 5.67 -9.89
N GLN A 38 -5.15 6.08 -8.95
CA GLN A 38 -5.61 6.73 -7.73
C GLN A 38 -6.18 8.10 -8.07
N THR A 39 -7.50 8.24 -7.91
CA THR A 39 -8.17 9.53 -8.00
C THR A 39 -7.93 10.33 -6.73
N SER A 40 -8.15 11.66 -6.76
CA SER A 40 -7.95 12.46 -5.56
C SER A 40 -8.93 12.07 -4.44
N GLY A 41 -10.13 11.59 -4.78
CA GLY A 41 -11.07 11.04 -3.81
C GLY A 41 -10.52 9.81 -3.08
N ILE A 42 -9.90 8.88 -3.81
CA ILE A 42 -9.29 7.67 -3.23
C ILE A 42 -8.06 8.03 -2.38
N VAL A 43 -7.26 9.00 -2.81
CA VAL A 43 -6.13 9.51 -2.01
C VAL A 43 -6.62 10.05 -0.66
N LEU A 44 -7.65 10.91 -0.67
CA LEU A 44 -8.23 11.45 0.57
C LEU A 44 -8.78 10.34 1.48
N TYR A 45 -9.43 9.32 0.91
CA TYR A 45 -9.90 8.17 1.66
C TYR A 45 -8.74 7.40 2.32
N ASN A 46 -7.66 7.15 1.59
CA ASN A 46 -6.47 6.45 2.08
C ASN A 46 -5.70 7.26 3.15
N GLN A 47 -5.87 8.59 3.15
CA GLN A 47 -5.39 9.51 4.20
C GLN A 47 -6.37 9.62 5.39
N LEU A 48 -7.44 8.83 5.40
CA LEU A 48 -8.53 8.85 6.38
C LEU A 48 -9.28 10.19 6.46
N LYS A 49 -9.17 11.07 5.44
CA LYS A 49 -9.91 12.33 5.35
C LYS A 49 -11.31 12.11 4.82
N ILE A 50 -12.11 11.29 5.51
CA ILE A 50 -13.39 10.77 5.01
C ILE A 50 -14.36 11.89 4.60
N ASP A 51 -14.49 12.96 5.40
CA ASP A 51 -15.39 14.08 5.09
C ASP A 51 -14.97 14.87 3.84
N HIS A 52 -13.67 14.95 3.55
CA HIS A 52 -13.15 15.57 2.33
C HIS A 52 -13.18 14.61 1.13
N ALA A 53 -13.03 13.31 1.38
CA ALA A 53 -13.06 12.28 0.36
C ALA A 53 -14.46 12.17 -0.29
N ILE A 54 -15.53 12.20 0.51
CA ILE A 54 -16.91 12.03 0.03
C ILE A 54 -17.30 12.96 -1.14
N PRO A 55 -17.16 14.30 -1.06
CA PRO A 55 -17.55 15.18 -2.17
C PRO A 55 -16.72 14.93 -3.43
N GLN A 56 -15.44 14.59 -3.29
CA GLN A 56 -14.56 14.31 -4.42
C GLN A 56 -14.88 12.95 -5.06
N LEU A 57 -15.02 11.91 -4.24
CA LEU A 57 -15.44 10.57 -4.67
C LEU A 57 -16.81 10.62 -5.35
N LYS A 58 -17.75 11.44 -4.86
CA LYS A 58 -19.06 11.63 -5.50
C LYS A 58 -18.94 12.18 -6.91
N LYS A 59 -18.15 13.23 -7.10
CA LYS A 59 -17.90 13.79 -8.44
C LYS A 59 -17.29 12.74 -9.40
N GLU A 60 -16.34 11.96 -8.90
CA GLU A 60 -15.66 10.91 -9.69
C GLU A 60 -16.60 9.73 -10.00
N ALA A 61 -17.39 9.30 -9.02
CA ALA A 61 -18.36 8.23 -9.15
C ALA A 61 -19.50 8.58 -10.12
N GLU A 62 -20.00 9.82 -10.08
CA GLU A 62 -21.00 10.37 -11.02
C GLU A 62 -20.43 10.50 -12.44
N ALA A 63 -19.12 10.68 -12.59
CA ALA A 63 -18.43 10.65 -13.87
C ALA A 63 -18.18 9.22 -14.40
N GLY A 64 -18.59 8.19 -13.65
CA GLY A 64 -18.51 6.79 -14.07
C GLY A 64 -17.29 6.02 -13.58
N ASP A 65 -16.46 6.58 -12.69
CA ASP A 65 -15.31 5.87 -12.14
C ASP A 65 -15.76 4.78 -11.15
N ILE A 66 -15.54 3.52 -11.52
CA ILE A 66 -16.04 2.34 -10.79
C ILE A 66 -15.38 2.21 -9.41
N GLU A 67 -14.09 2.49 -9.32
CA GLU A 67 -13.37 2.45 -8.04
C GLU A 67 -13.88 3.55 -7.11
N SER A 68 -14.11 4.76 -7.61
CA SER A 68 -14.68 5.86 -6.82
C SER A 68 -16.12 5.57 -6.39
N GLN A 69 -16.92 4.87 -7.20
CA GLN A 69 -18.24 4.38 -6.78
C GLN A 69 -18.12 3.44 -5.57
N TYR A 70 -17.16 2.51 -5.62
CA TYR A 70 -16.87 1.61 -4.50
C TYR A 70 -16.40 2.36 -3.25
N TYR A 71 -15.38 3.22 -3.40
CA TYR A 71 -14.79 3.97 -2.28
C TYR A 71 -15.76 4.99 -1.70
N LEU A 72 -16.70 5.53 -2.47
CA LEU A 72 -17.79 6.36 -1.94
C LEU A 72 -18.72 5.55 -1.03
N GLY A 73 -19.05 4.33 -1.43
CA GLY A 73 -19.76 3.37 -0.57
C GLY A 73 -19.02 3.12 0.74
N GLU A 74 -17.71 2.83 0.68
CA GLU A 74 -16.86 2.63 1.87
C GLU A 74 -16.78 3.89 2.75
N ALA A 75 -16.57 5.06 2.16
CA ALA A 75 -16.46 6.32 2.89
C ALA A 75 -17.77 6.62 3.65
N LEU A 76 -18.92 6.46 2.99
CA LEU A 76 -20.23 6.65 3.61
C LEU A 76 -20.50 5.61 4.70
N ARG A 77 -20.18 4.33 4.45
CA ARG A 77 -20.35 3.26 5.44
C ARG A 77 -19.49 3.51 6.68
N LYS A 78 -18.20 3.83 6.51
CA LYS A 78 -17.26 4.10 7.63
C LYS A 78 -17.64 5.35 8.42
N ARG A 79 -18.03 6.43 7.74
CA ARG A 79 -18.49 7.68 8.38
C ARG A 79 -19.68 7.44 9.30
N ASN A 80 -20.65 6.64 8.84
CA ASN A 80 -21.88 6.37 9.59
C ASN A 80 -21.75 5.14 10.52
N ARG A 81 -20.73 4.30 10.32
CA ARG A 81 -20.47 3.03 11.02
C ARG A 81 -21.49 1.92 10.75
N TYR A 82 -22.30 2.07 9.70
CA TYR A 82 -23.25 1.07 9.21
C TYR A 82 -23.59 1.36 7.74
N MET A 83 -24.18 0.38 7.08
CA MET A 83 -24.63 0.51 5.69
C MET A 83 -25.85 1.44 5.58
N THR A 84 -25.64 2.69 5.12
CA THR A 84 -26.73 3.64 4.83
C THR A 84 -27.36 3.37 3.45
N PRO A 85 -28.57 3.88 3.15
CA PRO A 85 -29.16 3.77 1.81
C PRO A 85 -28.28 4.35 0.70
N GLU A 86 -27.58 5.46 0.98
CA GLU A 86 -26.67 6.08 0.01
C GLU A 86 -25.41 5.23 -0.21
N ALA A 87 -24.81 4.70 0.86
CA ALA A 87 -23.66 3.79 0.74
C ALA A 87 -24.04 2.55 -0.08
N HIS A 88 -25.18 1.94 0.24
CA HIS A 88 -25.71 0.77 -0.46
C HIS A 88 -25.97 1.05 -1.94
N PHE A 89 -26.56 2.21 -2.27
CA PHE A 89 -26.76 2.63 -3.66
C PHE A 89 -25.45 2.69 -4.45
N TRP A 90 -24.39 3.26 -3.86
CA TRP A 90 -23.09 3.36 -4.54
C TRP A 90 -22.40 2.01 -4.68
N TYR A 91 -22.50 1.12 -3.70
CA TYR A 91 -22.05 -0.26 -3.88
C TYR A 91 -22.84 -0.99 -4.98
N GLU A 92 -24.17 -0.88 -5.03
CA GLU A 92 -24.95 -1.52 -6.10
C GLU A 92 -24.58 -0.95 -7.47
N THR A 93 -24.32 0.35 -7.55
CA THR A 93 -23.85 1.01 -8.78
C THR A 93 -22.49 0.45 -9.21
N ALA A 94 -21.51 0.42 -8.32
CA ALA A 94 -20.19 -0.15 -8.57
C ALA A 94 -20.28 -1.64 -8.98
N ALA A 95 -21.08 -2.42 -8.26
CA ALA A 95 -21.29 -3.83 -8.53
C ALA A 95 -21.94 -4.07 -9.90
N ASN A 96 -22.97 -3.30 -10.27
CA ASN A 96 -23.58 -3.40 -11.58
C ASN A 96 -22.63 -2.98 -12.72
N ASN A 97 -21.66 -2.11 -12.43
CA ASN A 97 -20.58 -1.75 -13.35
C ASN A 97 -19.39 -2.72 -13.32
N GLY A 98 -19.46 -3.80 -12.54
CA GLY A 98 -18.46 -4.88 -12.55
C GLY A 98 -17.47 -4.90 -11.38
N SER A 99 -17.64 -4.06 -10.35
CA SER A 99 -16.80 -4.12 -9.15
C SER A 99 -17.09 -5.39 -8.34
N ILE A 100 -16.17 -6.36 -8.39
CA ILE A 100 -16.24 -7.58 -7.56
C ILE A 100 -16.14 -7.22 -6.07
N TYR A 101 -15.32 -6.23 -5.72
CA TYR A 101 -15.19 -5.71 -4.35
C TYR A 101 -16.53 -5.22 -3.80
N ALA A 102 -17.30 -4.45 -4.58
CA ALA A 102 -18.63 -4.00 -4.18
C ALA A 102 -19.62 -5.16 -3.99
N MET A 103 -19.56 -6.18 -4.86
CA MET A 103 -20.39 -7.38 -4.72
C MET A 103 -20.06 -8.15 -3.44
N ILE A 104 -18.78 -8.26 -3.08
CA ILE A 104 -18.35 -8.89 -1.83
C ILE A 104 -18.90 -8.11 -0.63
N GLN A 105 -18.78 -6.78 -0.61
CA GLN A 105 -19.30 -5.96 0.49
C GLN A 105 -20.83 -6.06 0.65
N LEU A 106 -21.58 -6.03 -0.46
CA LEU A 106 -23.04 -6.28 -0.43
C LEU A 106 -23.40 -7.70 0.01
N GLY A 107 -22.52 -8.65 -0.30
CA GLY A 107 -22.62 -10.05 0.10
C GLY A 107 -22.35 -10.31 1.58
N ARG A 108 -21.46 -9.54 2.19
CA ARG A 108 -21.05 -9.65 3.61
C ARG A 108 -21.85 -8.79 4.58
N GLN A 109 -22.91 -8.12 4.11
CA GLN A 109 -23.74 -7.22 4.94
C GLN A 109 -24.34 -7.87 6.19
N ASN A 110 -24.38 -9.20 6.28
CA ASN A 110 -24.96 -9.90 7.43
C ASN A 110 -24.29 -9.54 8.77
N ASP A 111 -23.02 -9.13 8.75
CA ASP A 111 -22.27 -8.74 9.95
C ASP A 111 -22.30 -7.23 10.23
N ASP A 112 -22.86 -6.43 9.31
CA ASP A 112 -22.97 -4.96 9.44
C ASP A 112 -23.94 -4.58 10.58
N LEU A 113 -23.66 -3.45 11.23
CA LEU A 113 -24.49 -2.93 12.31
C LEU A 113 -25.94 -2.69 11.87
N CYS A 114 -26.19 -2.42 10.58
CA CYS A 114 -27.56 -2.25 10.08
C CYS A 114 -28.43 -3.50 10.30
N LYS A 115 -27.84 -4.70 10.33
CA LYS A 115 -28.57 -5.94 10.61
C LYS A 115 -28.96 -6.03 12.08
N LYS A 116 -28.05 -5.65 12.97
CA LYS A 116 -28.30 -5.59 14.42
C LYS A 116 -29.36 -4.55 14.78
N MET A 117 -29.46 -3.48 13.98
CA MET A 117 -30.44 -2.41 14.12
C MET A 117 -31.76 -2.68 13.35
N ASP A 118 -31.86 -3.77 12.60
CA ASP A 118 -32.98 -4.10 11.71
C ASP A 118 -33.36 -2.95 10.75
N ASN A 119 -32.35 -2.25 10.21
CA ASN A 119 -32.54 -1.06 9.37
C ASN A 119 -31.70 -1.08 8.08
N CYS A 120 -31.23 -2.26 7.66
CA CYS A 120 -30.49 -2.38 6.41
C CYS A 120 -31.33 -1.90 5.20
N PRO A 121 -30.71 -1.20 4.23
CA PRO A 121 -31.38 -0.81 3.01
C PRO A 121 -31.96 -2.01 2.26
N ALA A 122 -33.14 -1.82 1.65
CA ALA A 122 -33.71 -2.82 0.76
C ALA A 122 -32.83 -2.98 -0.49
N SER A 123 -32.53 -4.22 -0.87
CA SER A 123 -31.83 -4.54 -2.11
C SER A 123 -32.72 -5.37 -3.03
N LYS A 124 -32.57 -5.16 -4.35
CA LYS A 124 -33.19 -6.01 -5.36
C LYS A 124 -32.54 -7.40 -5.44
N ARG A 125 -31.29 -7.53 -5.00
CA ARG A 125 -30.54 -8.80 -4.98
C ARG A 125 -30.21 -9.17 -3.53
N SER A 126 -30.52 -10.39 -3.12
CA SER A 126 -30.08 -10.88 -1.80
C SER A 126 -28.56 -10.94 -1.71
N SER A 127 -27.99 -10.84 -0.51
CA SER A 127 -26.54 -10.97 -0.27
C SER A 127 -25.92 -12.22 -0.90
N SER A 128 -26.60 -13.38 -0.83
CA SER A 128 -26.14 -14.62 -1.49
C SER A 128 -26.02 -14.47 -3.01
N LYS A 129 -26.92 -13.72 -3.65
CA LYS A 129 -26.88 -13.51 -5.11
C LYS A 129 -25.72 -12.60 -5.52
N TRP A 130 -25.35 -11.64 -4.67
CA TRP A 130 -24.15 -10.83 -4.89
C TRP A 130 -22.88 -11.68 -4.77
N LEU A 131 -22.78 -12.54 -3.75
CA LEU A 131 -21.64 -13.47 -3.61
C LEU A 131 -21.57 -14.48 -4.77
N ASP A 132 -22.70 -15.03 -5.21
CA ASP A 132 -22.75 -15.93 -6.37
C ASP A 132 -22.20 -15.24 -7.64
N GLN A 133 -22.60 -13.98 -7.86
CA GLN A 133 -22.13 -13.20 -8.99
C GLN A 133 -20.63 -12.86 -8.87
N ALA A 134 -20.18 -12.42 -7.70
CA ALA A 134 -18.78 -12.15 -7.41
C ALA A 134 -17.93 -13.40 -7.69
N LYS A 135 -18.36 -14.56 -7.19
CA LYS A 135 -17.69 -15.85 -7.40
C LYS A 135 -17.61 -16.21 -8.86
N HIS A 136 -18.73 -16.08 -9.59
CA HIS A 136 -18.76 -16.39 -11.01
C HIS A 136 -17.82 -15.49 -11.82
N GLN A 137 -17.71 -14.21 -11.48
CA GLN A 137 -16.81 -13.28 -12.15
C GLN A 137 -15.34 -13.56 -11.80
N ALA A 138 -15.00 -13.64 -10.51
CA ALA A 138 -13.64 -13.92 -10.05
C ALA A 138 -13.12 -15.27 -10.59
N MET A 139 -13.97 -16.29 -10.69
CA MET A 139 -13.58 -17.61 -11.18
C MET A 139 -13.11 -17.60 -12.65
N LYS A 140 -13.57 -16.66 -13.49
CA LYS A 140 -13.17 -16.59 -14.90
C LYS A 140 -11.66 -16.37 -15.04
N ASP A 141 -11.13 -15.44 -14.27
CA ASP A 141 -9.73 -15.05 -14.32
C ASP A 141 -8.89 -15.87 -13.31
N ALA A 142 -9.49 -16.31 -12.19
CA ALA A 142 -8.83 -17.24 -11.29
C ALA A 142 -8.52 -18.59 -11.98
N GLY A 143 -9.39 -19.04 -12.90
CA GLY A 143 -9.17 -20.26 -13.69
C GLY A 143 -7.97 -20.21 -14.63
N THR A 144 -7.49 -19.00 -14.97
CA THR A 144 -6.26 -18.79 -15.76
C THR A 144 -5.04 -18.47 -14.90
N GLY A 145 -5.20 -18.48 -13.57
CA GLY A 145 -4.12 -18.20 -12.62
C GLY A 145 -3.92 -16.71 -12.32
N ASN A 146 -4.88 -15.84 -12.63
CA ASN A 146 -4.78 -14.42 -12.28
C ASN A 146 -4.63 -14.25 -10.75
N PRO A 147 -3.53 -13.67 -10.23
CA PRO A 147 -3.23 -13.68 -8.80
C PRO A 147 -4.26 -12.92 -7.96
N GLU A 148 -4.73 -11.76 -8.42
CA GLU A 148 -5.77 -10.98 -7.71
C GLU A 148 -7.11 -11.71 -7.68
N SER A 149 -7.51 -12.34 -8.78
CA SER A 149 -8.77 -13.10 -8.84
C SER A 149 -8.74 -14.35 -7.96
N LEU A 150 -7.58 -15.01 -7.83
CA LEU A 150 -7.37 -16.07 -6.83
C LEU A 150 -7.53 -15.52 -5.40
N TYR A 151 -7.03 -14.33 -5.11
CA TYR A 151 -7.25 -13.67 -3.81
C TYR A 151 -8.72 -13.31 -3.58
N LEU A 152 -9.42 -12.79 -4.59
CA LEU A 152 -10.86 -12.52 -4.50
C LEU A 152 -11.67 -13.79 -4.26
N MET A 153 -11.25 -14.93 -4.81
CA MET A 153 -11.87 -16.22 -4.51
C MET A 153 -11.69 -16.61 -3.03
N TYR A 154 -10.53 -16.34 -2.42
CA TYR A 154 -10.35 -16.48 -0.97
C TYR A 154 -11.30 -15.55 -0.21
N GLU A 155 -11.41 -14.27 -0.57
CA GLU A 155 -12.35 -13.36 0.09
C GLU A 155 -13.81 -13.85 -0.04
N ILE A 156 -14.21 -14.39 -1.18
CA ILE A 156 -15.59 -14.84 -1.37
C ILE A 156 -15.89 -16.14 -0.60
N THR A 157 -14.92 -17.06 -0.52
CA THR A 157 -15.15 -18.43 -0.02
C THR A 157 -14.59 -18.71 1.36
N PHE A 158 -13.67 -17.87 1.84
CA PHE A 158 -12.82 -18.09 3.00
C PHE A 158 -12.02 -19.39 2.97
N ASP A 159 -11.88 -20.00 1.77
CA ASP A 159 -11.06 -21.18 1.58
C ASP A 159 -9.61 -20.76 1.33
N ARG A 160 -8.77 -21.02 2.32
CA ARG A 160 -7.35 -20.70 2.34
C ARG A 160 -6.57 -21.30 1.16
N THR A 161 -7.04 -22.37 0.52
CA THR A 161 -6.36 -22.93 -0.65
C THR A 161 -6.34 -21.95 -1.83
N TRP A 162 -7.30 -21.02 -1.92
CA TRP A 162 -7.27 -19.93 -2.90
C TRP A 162 -6.23 -18.87 -2.54
N LEU A 163 -6.08 -18.58 -1.25
CA LEU A 163 -5.07 -17.65 -0.77
C LEU A 163 -3.66 -18.18 -1.05
N GLU A 164 -3.43 -19.47 -0.80
CA GLU A 164 -2.18 -20.18 -1.12
C GLU A 164 -1.85 -20.08 -2.62
N LYS A 165 -2.82 -20.40 -3.50
CA LYS A 165 -2.64 -20.25 -4.95
C LYS A 165 -2.33 -18.83 -5.37
N SER A 166 -3.00 -17.83 -4.78
CA SER A 166 -2.75 -16.42 -5.07
C SER A 166 -1.35 -15.98 -4.63
N ALA A 167 -0.92 -16.42 -3.45
CA ALA A 167 0.40 -16.13 -2.90
C ALA A 167 1.52 -16.80 -3.73
N ASP A 168 1.32 -18.05 -4.13
CA ASP A 168 2.23 -18.78 -5.02
C ASP A 168 2.30 -18.15 -6.43
N ALA A 169 1.21 -17.54 -6.89
CA ALA A 169 1.16 -16.76 -8.12
C ALA A 169 1.78 -15.35 -8.01
N GLY A 170 2.34 -14.99 -6.84
CA GLY A 170 3.09 -13.75 -6.64
C GLY A 170 2.27 -12.54 -6.21
N TYR A 171 1.01 -12.72 -5.79
CA TYR A 171 0.20 -11.58 -5.32
C TYR A 171 0.67 -11.13 -3.93
N ALA A 172 1.30 -9.96 -3.87
CA ALA A 172 1.93 -9.44 -2.66
C ALA A 172 0.96 -9.31 -1.47
N LEU A 173 -0.31 -8.96 -1.73
CA LEU A 173 -1.34 -8.91 -0.69
C LEU A 173 -1.71 -10.30 -0.16
N ALA A 174 -1.81 -11.32 -1.03
CA ALA A 174 -2.06 -12.68 -0.58
C ALA A 174 -0.88 -13.26 0.20
N GLN A 175 0.35 -12.98 -0.22
CA GLN A 175 1.56 -13.37 0.52
C GLN A 175 1.60 -12.73 1.92
N TYR A 176 1.22 -11.46 2.05
CA TYR A 176 1.06 -10.82 3.36
C TYR A 176 0.00 -11.52 4.21
N TRP A 177 -1.18 -11.83 3.64
CA TRP A 177 -2.23 -12.53 4.37
C TRP A 177 -1.87 -13.98 4.74
N MET A 178 -1.05 -14.66 3.94
CA MET A 178 -0.47 -15.96 4.31
C MET A 178 0.38 -15.84 5.57
N ALA A 179 1.26 -14.83 5.65
CA ALA A 179 2.06 -14.56 6.84
C ALA A 179 1.20 -14.22 8.07
N VAL A 180 0.14 -13.43 7.90
CA VAL A 180 -0.79 -13.08 8.98
C VAL A 180 -1.53 -14.31 9.49
N GLY A 181 -2.09 -15.14 8.60
CA GLY A 181 -2.77 -16.38 8.98
C GLY A 181 -1.83 -17.35 9.68
N ASP A 182 -0.60 -17.53 9.16
CA ASP A 182 0.42 -18.35 9.81
C ASP A 182 0.78 -17.81 11.20
N ARG A 183 0.81 -16.50 11.41
CA ARG A 183 1.03 -15.90 12.74
C ARG A 183 -0.13 -16.15 13.69
N GLN A 184 -1.35 -16.17 13.18
CA GLN A 184 -2.60 -16.36 13.96
C GLN A 184 -2.92 -17.83 14.28
N GLY A 185 -2.09 -18.77 13.81
CA GLY A 185 -2.24 -20.19 14.13
C GLY A 185 -2.76 -21.04 12.97
N GLU A 186 -3.12 -20.44 11.84
CA GLU A 186 -3.50 -21.18 10.63
C GLU A 186 -2.34 -22.02 10.09
N GLY A 187 -2.64 -23.00 9.24
CA GLY A 187 -1.67 -23.95 8.72
C GLY A 187 -1.23 -25.02 9.74
N VAL A 188 -0.47 -26.01 9.26
CA VAL A 188 0.00 -27.15 10.07
C VAL A 188 1.52 -27.09 10.22
N PHE A 189 2.00 -26.77 11.43
CA PHE A 189 3.42 -26.65 11.75
C PHE A 189 3.77 -27.58 12.92
N LEU A 190 4.26 -28.78 12.61
CA LEU A 190 4.60 -29.80 13.62
C LEU A 190 6.00 -29.61 14.23
N VAL A 191 6.88 -28.88 13.53
CA VAL A 191 8.27 -28.66 13.94
C VAL A 191 8.41 -27.23 14.49
N PRO A 192 8.92 -27.05 15.73
CA PRO A 192 9.18 -25.73 16.29
C PRO A 192 10.05 -24.87 15.36
N GLY A 193 9.74 -23.58 15.26
CA GLY A 193 10.44 -22.62 14.39
C GLY A 193 10.02 -22.64 12.91
N LYS A 194 9.38 -23.71 12.39
CA LYS A 194 8.92 -23.73 10.99
C LYS A 194 7.82 -22.72 10.67
N ARG A 195 7.00 -22.39 11.67
CA ARG A 195 6.00 -21.31 11.55
C ARG A 195 6.69 -19.96 11.35
N ASP A 196 7.69 -19.64 12.16
CA ASP A 196 8.44 -18.38 12.05
C ASP A 196 9.23 -18.28 10.74
N GLU A 197 9.82 -19.39 10.27
CA GLU A 197 10.46 -19.46 8.96
C GLU A 197 9.47 -19.17 7.81
N ALA A 198 8.26 -19.76 7.87
CA ALA A 198 7.22 -19.54 6.86
C ALA A 198 6.72 -18.09 6.86
N ILE A 199 6.43 -17.54 8.05
CA ILE A 199 6.04 -16.12 8.21
C ILE A 199 7.13 -15.20 7.63
N SER A 200 8.40 -15.44 7.98
CA SER A 200 9.52 -14.64 7.47
C SER A 200 9.66 -14.74 5.94
N LYS A 201 9.42 -15.92 5.36
CA LYS A 201 9.48 -16.13 3.91
C LYS A 201 8.36 -15.38 3.20
N TRP A 202 7.14 -15.47 3.71
CA TRP A 202 5.98 -14.81 3.11
C TRP A 202 6.05 -13.29 3.21
N LEU A 203 6.46 -12.76 4.36
CA LEU A 203 6.67 -11.32 4.52
C LEU A 203 7.73 -10.81 3.55
N LYS A 204 8.89 -11.49 3.46
CA LYS A 204 9.93 -11.12 2.50
C LYS A 204 9.39 -11.10 1.06
N ALA A 205 8.68 -12.15 0.63
CA ALA A 205 8.12 -12.22 -0.72
C ALA A 205 7.09 -11.09 -0.97
N ALA A 206 6.22 -10.81 -0.01
CA ALA A 206 5.26 -9.74 -0.09
C ALA A 206 5.94 -8.35 -0.13
N SER A 207 7.03 -8.17 0.62
CA SER A 207 7.86 -6.96 0.57
C SER A 207 8.53 -6.78 -0.80
N GLU A 208 9.10 -7.84 -1.37
CA GLU A 208 9.66 -7.84 -2.73
C GLU A 208 8.57 -7.55 -3.78
N GLY A 209 7.33 -7.96 -3.50
CA GLY A 209 6.15 -7.62 -4.29
C GLY A 209 5.58 -6.22 -4.02
N GLY A 210 6.22 -5.38 -3.21
CA GLY A 210 5.79 -3.99 -2.99
C GLY A 210 4.69 -3.79 -1.95
N ASN A 211 4.40 -4.77 -1.09
CA ASN A 211 3.40 -4.60 -0.02
C ASN A 211 4.00 -3.83 1.17
N PRO A 212 3.53 -2.61 1.49
CA PRO A 212 4.13 -1.79 2.56
C PRO A 212 3.90 -2.36 3.96
N LYS A 213 2.72 -2.97 4.20
CA LYS A 213 2.44 -3.64 5.48
C LYS A 213 3.40 -4.81 5.72
N ALA A 214 3.68 -5.58 4.66
CA ALA A 214 4.65 -6.67 4.74
C ALA A 214 6.08 -6.17 4.98
N MET A 215 6.50 -5.07 4.33
CA MET A 215 7.80 -4.44 4.59
C MET A 215 7.93 -4.06 6.07
N MET A 216 6.91 -3.40 6.64
CA MET A 216 6.91 -3.01 8.06
C MET A 216 7.00 -4.21 9.01
N ASP A 217 6.24 -5.28 8.73
CA ASP A 217 6.29 -6.51 9.52
C ASP A 217 7.62 -7.28 9.34
N TYR A 218 8.21 -7.24 8.15
CA TYR A 218 9.49 -7.89 7.87
C TYR A 218 10.65 -7.18 8.57
N ILE A 219 10.61 -5.85 8.65
CA ILE A 219 11.56 -5.04 9.40
C ILE A 219 11.64 -5.49 10.86
N GLU A 220 10.52 -5.82 11.51
CA GLU A 220 10.52 -6.34 12.89
C GLU A 220 11.29 -7.67 13.02
N ILE A 221 11.21 -8.54 12.01
CA ILE A 221 11.95 -9.80 11.97
C ILE A 221 13.45 -9.53 11.80
N LEU A 222 13.82 -8.62 10.90
CA LEU A 222 15.22 -8.25 10.66
C LEU A 222 15.86 -7.63 11.91
N TYR A 223 15.12 -6.75 12.58
CA TYR A 223 15.56 -6.13 13.83
C TYR A 223 15.84 -7.16 14.91
N LYS A 224 14.95 -8.15 15.11
CA LYS A 224 15.15 -9.26 16.06
C LYS A 224 16.35 -10.14 15.72
N LYS A 225 16.69 -10.25 14.43
CA LYS A 225 17.88 -10.96 13.95
C LYS A 225 19.18 -10.13 14.03
N GLY A 226 19.08 -8.85 14.40
CA GLY A 226 20.21 -7.91 14.41
C GLY A 226 20.65 -7.44 13.02
N ASP A 227 19.85 -7.68 11.97
CA ASP A 227 20.15 -7.25 10.61
C ASP A 227 19.71 -5.79 10.40
N LEU A 228 20.50 -4.87 10.95
CA LEU A 228 20.22 -3.43 10.86
C LEU A 228 20.37 -2.90 9.42
N GLU A 229 21.20 -3.52 8.59
CA GLU A 229 21.31 -3.13 7.17
C GLU A 229 20.02 -3.45 6.42
N GLY A 230 19.48 -4.66 6.61
CA GLY A 230 18.18 -5.05 6.08
C GLY A 230 17.04 -4.18 6.60
N VAL A 231 17.06 -3.83 7.90
CA VAL A 231 16.10 -2.87 8.48
C VAL A 231 16.15 -1.54 7.73
N ARG A 232 17.36 -0.98 7.52
CA ARG A 232 17.50 0.30 6.83
C ARG A 232 17.03 0.25 5.38
N HIS A 233 17.33 -0.86 4.68
CA HIS A 233 16.92 -1.06 3.29
C HIS A 233 15.40 -1.10 3.16
N TRP A 234 14.72 -1.97 3.91
CA TRP A 234 13.28 -2.15 3.80
C TRP A 234 12.49 -0.96 4.35
N LEU A 235 13.00 -0.28 5.38
CA LEU A 235 12.35 0.91 5.91
C LEU A 235 12.34 2.06 4.90
N GLN A 236 13.46 2.25 4.18
CA GLN A 236 13.51 3.22 3.10
C GLN A 236 12.55 2.82 1.96
N ALA A 237 12.58 1.55 1.53
CA ALA A 237 11.68 1.07 0.48
C ALA A 237 10.20 1.26 0.85
N ALA A 238 9.81 1.00 2.11
CA ALA A 238 8.46 1.24 2.60
C ALA A 238 8.10 2.74 2.67
N ALA A 239 9.06 3.60 3.03
CA ALA A 239 8.83 5.04 3.02
C ALA A 239 8.60 5.56 1.59
N GLU A 240 9.30 4.99 0.61
CA GLU A 240 9.13 5.31 -0.82
C GLU A 240 7.74 4.93 -1.37
N THR A 241 7.00 4.04 -0.71
CA THR A 241 5.61 3.71 -1.12
C THR A 241 4.57 4.72 -0.61
N GLY A 242 4.96 5.70 0.21
CA GLY A 242 4.01 6.62 0.86
C GLY A 242 3.39 6.06 2.14
N ASP A 243 3.87 4.93 2.67
CA ASP A 243 3.33 4.38 3.92
C ASP A 243 3.62 5.33 5.09
N GLN A 244 2.55 5.75 5.76
CA GLN A 244 2.61 6.71 6.85
C GLN A 244 3.56 6.23 7.96
N LYS A 245 3.48 4.95 8.34
CA LYS A 245 4.27 4.40 9.45
C LYS A 245 5.74 4.35 9.03
N ALA A 246 6.04 3.90 7.81
CA ALA A 246 7.38 3.88 7.26
C ALA A 246 8.00 5.27 7.14
N ILE A 247 7.28 6.27 6.61
CA ILE A 247 7.77 7.65 6.51
C ILE A 247 8.05 8.23 7.90
N SER A 248 7.18 7.97 8.88
CA SER A 248 7.37 8.43 10.25
C SER A 248 8.62 7.83 10.89
N SER A 249 8.83 6.51 10.77
CA SER A 249 10.01 5.83 11.31
C SER A 249 11.28 6.21 10.55
N TYR A 250 11.24 6.29 9.22
CA TYR A 250 12.39 6.66 8.41
C TYR A 250 12.84 8.11 8.71
N GLY A 251 11.91 9.06 8.72
CA GLY A 251 12.19 10.46 9.03
C GLY A 251 12.77 10.66 10.44
N SER A 252 12.20 9.97 11.42
CA SER A 252 12.68 9.96 12.81
C SER A 252 14.10 9.39 12.92
N PHE A 253 14.37 8.24 12.30
CA PHE A 253 15.66 7.57 12.42
C PHE A 253 16.79 8.30 11.70
N ILE A 254 16.56 8.90 10.52
CA ILE A 254 17.60 9.70 9.85
C ILE A 254 17.86 11.03 10.59
N ALA A 255 16.88 11.55 11.32
CA ALA A 255 17.05 12.74 12.17
C ALA A 255 17.61 12.42 13.56
N HIS A 256 17.90 11.15 13.86
CA HIS A 256 18.37 10.69 15.17
C HIS A 256 17.40 11.08 16.31
N ALA A 257 16.11 10.82 16.10
CA ALA A 257 15.02 11.14 17.02
C ALA A 257 14.05 9.94 17.17
N PRO A 258 14.51 8.73 17.57
CA PRO A 258 15.83 8.38 18.10
C PRO A 258 16.81 7.73 17.08
N ASP A 259 18.12 7.71 17.38
CA ASP A 259 19.10 6.90 16.64
C ASP A 259 19.09 5.45 17.13
N GLN A 260 18.44 4.56 16.37
CA GLN A 260 18.29 3.15 16.74
C GLN A 260 18.88 2.16 15.73
N VAL A 261 19.06 2.59 14.48
CA VAL A 261 19.38 1.70 13.36
C VAL A 261 20.59 2.18 12.57
N GLY A 262 21.32 3.20 13.04
CA GLY A 262 22.61 3.62 12.50
C GLY A 262 22.54 4.25 11.11
N TYR A 263 21.51 5.06 10.84
CA TYR A 263 21.52 5.91 9.64
C TYR A 263 22.51 7.06 9.81
N PRO A 264 23.15 7.54 8.73
CA PRO A 264 23.81 8.85 8.75
C PRO A 264 22.81 9.94 9.12
N LEU A 265 23.25 10.91 9.94
CA LEU A 265 22.40 12.02 10.37
C LEU A 265 22.02 12.90 9.18
N ASP A 266 20.71 13.10 8.99
CA ASP A 266 20.13 14.02 8.01
C ASP A 266 18.90 14.72 8.63
N LEU A 267 19.17 15.81 9.36
CA LEU A 267 18.13 16.61 10.01
C LEU A 267 17.18 17.26 9.01
N VAL A 268 17.68 17.73 7.86
CA VAL A 268 16.87 18.44 6.87
C VAL A 268 15.86 17.50 6.22
N LYS A 269 16.31 16.32 5.75
CA LYS A 269 15.43 15.32 5.17
C LYS A 269 14.51 14.72 6.21
N GLY A 270 15.02 14.42 7.41
CA GLY A 270 14.19 13.86 8.47
C GLY A 270 13.06 14.81 8.88
N TYR A 271 13.37 16.09 9.13
CA TYR A 271 12.36 17.11 9.41
C TYR A 271 11.38 17.27 8.25
N ALA A 272 11.87 17.28 7.00
CA ALA A 272 11.03 17.37 5.81
C ALA A 272 10.00 16.22 5.76
N LEU A 273 10.44 14.97 5.93
CA LEU A 273 9.58 13.80 5.90
C LEU A 273 8.54 13.80 7.02
N ILE A 274 8.94 14.13 8.25
CA ILE A 274 7.98 14.25 9.37
C ILE A 274 6.99 15.40 9.09
N SER A 275 7.43 16.50 8.47
CA SER A 275 6.55 17.63 8.16
C SER A 275 5.46 17.28 7.13
N LEU A 276 5.73 16.33 6.22
CA LEU A 276 4.73 15.84 5.26
C LEU A 276 3.51 15.26 5.97
N LEU A 277 3.74 14.54 7.07
CA LEU A 277 2.70 13.84 7.83
C LEU A 277 1.69 14.79 8.50
N LYS A 278 1.96 16.11 8.55
CA LYS A 278 0.95 17.12 8.93
C LYS A 278 -0.27 17.09 8.01
N GLU A 279 -0.12 16.61 6.78
CA GLU A 279 -1.25 16.44 5.89
C GLU A 279 -2.19 15.32 6.33
N LEU A 280 -1.81 14.43 7.24
CA LEU A 280 -2.66 13.33 7.73
C LEU A 280 -3.53 13.75 8.91
N ASP A 281 -4.38 14.76 8.69
CA ASP A 281 -5.25 15.40 9.69
C ASP A 281 -6.68 14.80 9.77
N GLY A 282 -6.97 13.77 8.97
CA GLY A 282 -8.29 13.11 8.92
C GLY A 282 -8.54 12.06 9.99
N GLY A 283 -7.50 11.60 10.69
CA GLY A 283 -7.58 10.52 11.68
C GLY A 283 -6.24 9.83 11.92
N GLY A 284 -6.27 8.64 12.52
CA GLY A 284 -5.07 7.80 12.71
C GLY A 284 -4.16 8.19 13.89
N ALA A 285 -4.52 9.23 14.66
CA ALA A 285 -3.83 9.66 15.88
C ALA A 285 -2.32 9.93 15.71
N ILE A 286 -1.90 10.44 14.55
CA ILE A 286 -0.50 10.70 14.24
C ILE A 286 -0.03 12.13 14.58
N GLN A 287 -0.95 13.08 14.70
CA GLN A 287 -0.58 14.50 14.79
C GLN A 287 0.23 14.83 16.05
N ASP A 288 -0.03 14.16 17.17
CA ASP A 288 0.75 14.34 18.40
C ASP A 288 2.21 13.88 18.19
N PHE A 289 2.40 12.69 17.59
CA PHE A 289 3.73 12.21 17.22
C PHE A 289 4.46 13.19 16.28
N VAL A 290 3.74 13.72 15.28
CA VAL A 290 4.31 14.69 14.32
C VAL A 290 4.73 15.97 15.04
N HIS A 291 3.92 16.48 15.95
CA HIS A 291 4.23 17.67 16.73
C HIS A 291 5.49 17.46 17.58
N ASP A 292 5.48 16.45 18.44
CA ASP A 292 6.57 16.16 19.38
C ASP A 292 7.89 15.88 18.64
N THR A 293 7.84 15.09 17.56
CA THR A 293 9.03 14.74 16.78
C THR A 293 9.60 15.95 16.05
N LEU A 294 8.76 16.84 15.51
CA LEU A 294 9.24 18.06 14.87
C LEU A 294 9.87 19.02 15.88
N GLU A 295 9.32 19.14 17.10
CA GLU A 295 9.95 19.94 18.15
C GLU A 295 11.32 19.39 18.53
N GLU A 296 11.43 18.07 18.71
CA GLU A 296 12.71 17.43 19.02
C GLU A 296 13.74 17.66 17.91
N ILE A 297 13.37 17.43 16.65
CA ILE A 297 14.29 17.61 15.52
C ILE A 297 14.64 19.09 15.35
N ALA A 298 13.66 20.00 15.44
CA ALA A 298 13.89 21.45 15.31
C ALA A 298 14.86 21.99 16.37
N SER A 299 14.84 21.43 17.60
CA SER A 299 15.77 21.82 18.66
C SER A 299 17.25 21.60 18.30
N LYS A 300 17.52 20.76 17.29
CA LYS A 300 18.84 20.41 16.78
C LYS A 300 19.18 21.14 15.46
N MET A 301 18.30 21.99 14.94
CA MET A 301 18.41 22.61 13.60
C MET A 301 18.61 24.14 13.65
N THR A 302 19.24 24.69 12.61
CA THR A 302 19.24 26.13 12.33
C THR A 302 17.97 26.55 11.57
N VAL A 303 17.70 27.86 11.54
CA VAL A 303 16.58 28.43 10.76
C VAL A 303 16.71 28.09 9.28
N GLU A 304 17.92 28.19 8.71
CA GLU A 304 18.20 27.88 7.31
C GLU A 304 17.96 26.40 6.99
N GLN A 305 18.27 25.50 7.93
CA GLN A 305 17.98 24.07 7.77
C GLN A 305 16.47 23.80 7.78
N ILE A 306 15.72 24.45 8.66
CA ILE A 306 14.25 24.35 8.71
C ILE A 306 13.65 24.90 7.41
N GLU A 307 14.13 26.03 6.91
CA GLU A 307 13.67 26.57 5.63
C GLU A 307 13.98 25.64 4.45
N SER A 308 15.19 25.08 4.42
CA SER A 308 15.62 24.13 3.38
C SER A 308 14.78 22.86 3.36
N SER A 309 14.31 22.41 4.53
CA SER A 309 13.47 21.20 4.64
C SER A 309 12.17 21.31 3.84
N ARG A 310 11.64 22.52 3.65
CA ARG A 310 10.40 22.75 2.87
C ARG A 310 10.59 22.36 1.40
N ALA A 311 11.72 22.71 0.80
CA ALA A 311 12.03 22.35 -0.57
C ALA A 311 12.18 20.83 -0.72
N VAL A 312 12.80 20.15 0.27
CA VAL A 312 12.92 18.69 0.30
C VAL A 312 11.54 18.03 0.41
N ALA A 313 10.65 18.55 1.25
CA ALA A 313 9.28 18.05 1.40
C ALA A 313 8.48 18.18 0.09
N GLU A 314 8.52 19.34 -0.56
CA GLU A 314 7.85 19.55 -1.85
C GLU A 314 8.42 18.66 -2.96
N GLN A 315 9.74 18.49 -3.00
CA GLN A 315 10.36 17.54 -3.93
C GLN A 315 9.90 16.11 -3.66
N TRP A 316 9.81 15.69 -2.39
CA TRP A 316 9.31 14.36 -2.05
C TRP A 316 7.88 14.14 -2.55
N LYS A 317 6.97 15.09 -2.28
CA LYS A 317 5.56 15.02 -2.73
C LYS A 317 5.40 14.90 -4.24
N THR A 318 6.30 15.51 -5.01
CA THR A 318 6.23 15.49 -6.49
C THR A 318 6.86 14.24 -7.10
N THR A 319 7.70 13.53 -6.35
CA THR A 319 8.46 12.37 -6.84
C THR A 319 7.98 11.04 -6.29
N HIS A 320 7.14 11.04 -5.25
CA HIS A 320 6.65 9.83 -4.58
C HIS A 320 5.11 9.77 -4.58
N PRO A 321 4.53 8.57 -4.37
CA PRO A 321 3.09 8.45 -4.15
C PRO A 321 2.59 9.27 -2.95
N PRO A 322 1.29 9.65 -2.93
CA PRO A 322 0.68 10.31 -1.79
C PRO A 322 0.79 9.48 -0.50
N LEU A 323 0.81 10.17 0.65
CA LEU A 323 0.79 9.51 1.95
C LEU A 323 -0.48 8.68 2.12
N SER A 324 -0.36 7.51 2.74
CA SER A 324 -1.44 6.55 2.88
C SER A 324 -1.32 5.77 4.20
N PHE A 325 -2.45 5.53 4.84
CA PHE A 325 -2.58 4.55 5.93
C PHE A 325 -2.77 3.11 5.40
N PHE A 326 -2.85 2.94 4.08
CA PHE A 326 -3.16 1.69 3.39
C PHE A 326 -4.33 0.94 4.05
N PRO A 327 -5.52 1.58 4.19
CA PRO A 327 -6.68 0.90 4.75
C PRO A 327 -7.02 -0.34 3.92
N ASP A 328 -7.45 -1.43 4.56
CA ASP A 328 -7.83 -2.63 3.83
C ASP A 328 -9.00 -2.34 2.90
N LYS A 329 -8.87 -2.75 1.64
CA LYS A 329 -9.88 -2.50 0.61
C LYS A 329 -11.20 -3.19 0.98
N LEU A 330 -11.14 -4.42 1.47
CA LEU A 330 -12.27 -5.14 2.07
C LEU A 330 -12.08 -5.13 3.57
N SER A 331 -12.89 -4.33 4.28
CA SER A 331 -12.91 -4.31 5.74
C SER A 331 -14.28 -4.75 6.23
N ASN A 332 -14.28 -5.50 7.34
CA ASN A 332 -15.50 -5.96 8.00
C ASN A 332 -16.34 -4.80 8.57
#